data_AF-A0A7X8REQ6-F1
#
_entry.id   AF-A0A7X8REQ6-F1
#
_cell.length_a   1.000
_cell.length_b   1.000
_cell.length_c   1.000
_cell.angle_alpha   90.00
_cell.angle_beta   90.00
_cell.angle_gamma   90.00
#
_symmetry.space_group_name_H-M   'P 1'
#
loop_
_entity.id
_entity.type
_entity.pdbx_description
1 polymer ?
#
loop_
_entity_poly.entity_id
_entity_poly.type
_entity_poly.pdbx_seq_one_letter_code
_entity_poly.pdbx_strand_id
1 'polypeptide(L)'
;MDKGQKREQANRVDQLINLVEKHTRTERHLEQHSDISDPGNLENAEQVQRKREEEIDNLKNIIAYGEHRNDEVDNLKRNLEYTEGYLNHNKDHMDRETLQNTIEKQKHREEQLDSLT
;
A
#
# COMPACT_ATOMS: atom_id res chain seq x y z
N MET A 1 13.00 14.17 -21.25
CA MET A 1 13.74 13.69 -20.06
C MET A 1 15.18 13.46 -20.42
N ASP A 2 16.09 14.11 -19.71
CA ASP A 2 17.54 13.87 -19.81
C ASP A 2 17.93 12.47 -19.29
N LYS A 3 19.11 11.95 -19.68
CA LYS A 3 19.64 10.66 -19.21
C LYS A 3 19.68 10.56 -17.69
N GLY A 4 19.97 11.65 -16.98
CA GLY A 4 19.94 11.68 -15.51
C GLY A 4 18.56 11.36 -14.95
N GLN A 5 17.51 12.00 -15.49
CA GLN A 5 16.13 11.81 -15.06
C GLN A 5 15.62 10.39 -15.36
N LYS A 6 16.02 9.79 -16.50
CA LYS A 6 15.65 8.42 -16.82
C LYS A 6 16.26 7.41 -15.85
N ARG A 7 17.52 7.62 -15.43
CA ARG A 7 18.19 6.77 -14.44
C ARG A 7 17.57 6.90 -13.06
N GLU A 8 17.21 8.12 -12.67
CA GLU A 8 16.52 8.37 -11.41
C GLU A 8 15.16 7.67 -11.35
N GLN A 9 14.37 7.73 -12.42
CA GLN A 9 13.10 7.01 -12.49
C GLN A 9 13.28 5.48 -12.45
N ALA A 10 14.31 4.94 -13.11
CA ALA A 10 14.61 3.52 -13.03
C ALA A 10 14.92 3.09 -11.59
N ASN A 11 15.74 3.87 -10.87
CA ASN A 11 16.05 3.60 -9.46
C ASN A 11 14.79 3.65 -8.57
N ARG A 12 13.86 4.58 -8.83
CA ARG A 12 12.58 4.68 -8.09
C ARG A 12 11.70 3.47 -8.34
N VAL A 13 11.66 2.95 -9.57
CA VAL A 13 10.96 1.70 -9.90
C VAL A 13 11.59 0.51 -9.16
N ASP A 14 12.92 0.41 -9.12
CA ASP A 14 13.60 -0.64 -8.37
C ASP A 14 13.30 -0.55 -6.87
N GLN A 15 13.24 0.66 -6.30
CA GLN A 15 12.85 0.89 -4.91
C GLN A 15 11.41 0.45 -4.64
N LEU A 16 10.47 0.79 -5.53
CA LEU A 16 9.08 0.39 -5.44
C LEU A 16 8.92 -1.13 -5.44
N ILE A 17 9.61 -1.84 -6.36
CA ILE A 17 9.62 -3.31 -6.41
C ILE A 17 10.10 -3.89 -5.08
N ASN A 18 11.22 -3.40 -4.56
CA ASN A 18 11.78 -3.86 -3.29
C ASN A 18 10.84 -3.64 -2.10
N LEU A 19 10.13 -2.51 -2.05
CA LEU A 19 9.17 -2.22 -0.98
C LEU A 19 7.95 -3.13 -1.05
N VAL A 20 7.39 -3.33 -2.24
CA VAL A 20 6.27 -4.25 -2.47
C VAL A 20 6.65 -5.67 -2.06
N GLU A 21 7.82 -6.17 -2.47
CA GLU A 21 8.26 -7.52 -2.10
C GLU A 21 8.44 -7.69 -0.58
N LYS A 22 8.99 -6.67 0.10
CA LYS A 22 9.14 -6.69 1.56
C LYS A 22 7.77 -6.64 2.25
N HIS A 23 6.88 -5.79 1.75
CA HIS A 23 5.52 -5.66 2.26
C HIS A 23 4.77 -6.99 2.12
N THR A 24 4.68 -7.56 0.92
CA THR A 24 4.00 -8.85 0.69
C THR A 24 4.61 -10.00 1.49
N ARG A 25 5.94 -10.06 1.67
CA ARG A 25 6.58 -11.09 2.49
C ARG A 25 6.20 -10.96 3.96
N THR A 26 6.14 -9.74 4.49
CA THR A 26 5.75 -9.49 5.87
C THR A 26 4.27 -9.76 6.09
N GLU A 27 3.37 -9.39 5.16
CA GLU A 27 1.94 -9.75 5.26
C GLU A 27 1.76 -11.26 5.33
N ARG A 28 2.35 -12.00 4.39
CA ARG A 28 2.30 -13.47 4.40
C ARG A 28 2.83 -14.07 5.71
N HIS A 29 3.90 -13.49 6.25
CA HIS A 29 4.45 -13.97 7.52
C HIS A 29 3.50 -13.72 8.69
N LEU A 30 2.84 -12.56 8.73
CA LEU A 30 1.81 -12.25 9.72
C LEU A 30 0.59 -13.16 9.57
N GLU A 31 0.12 -13.42 8.34
CA GLU A 31 -0.97 -14.35 8.06
C GLU A 31 -0.66 -15.78 8.55
N GLN A 32 0.58 -16.24 8.37
CA GLN A 32 0.97 -17.63 8.65
C GLN A 32 1.38 -17.89 10.10
N HIS A 33 1.72 -16.86 10.87
CA HIS A 33 2.36 -17.01 12.17
C HIS A 33 1.83 -16.04 13.24
N SER A 34 0.72 -15.36 12.99
CA SER A 34 0.10 -14.44 13.97
C SER A 34 -0.28 -15.14 15.28
N ASP A 35 -0.64 -16.42 15.21
CA ASP A 35 -1.05 -17.27 16.32
C ASP A 35 0.08 -17.65 17.29
N ILE A 36 1.33 -17.59 16.84
CA ILE A 36 2.53 -17.94 17.62
C ILE A 36 3.44 -16.75 17.91
N SER A 37 3.09 -15.55 17.43
CA SER A 37 3.90 -14.34 17.55
C SER A 37 3.60 -13.57 18.82
N ASP A 38 4.63 -12.99 19.45
CA ASP A 38 4.47 -12.11 20.60
C ASP A 38 3.70 -10.82 20.19
N PRO A 39 2.71 -10.34 20.99
CA PRO A 39 1.90 -9.18 20.65
C PRO A 39 2.70 -7.91 20.31
N GLY A 40 3.84 -7.67 20.99
CA GLY A 40 4.68 -6.50 20.73
C GLY A 40 5.43 -6.58 19.39
N ASN A 41 5.73 -7.81 18.92
CA ASN A 41 6.33 -8.02 17.60
C ASN A 41 5.30 -7.83 16.49
N LEU A 42 4.03 -8.16 16.75
CA LEU A 42 2.93 -7.98 15.80
C LEU A 42 2.67 -6.48 15.55
N GLU A 43 2.55 -5.69 16.64
CA GLU A 43 2.32 -4.24 16.55
C GLU A 43 3.45 -3.52 15.79
N ASN A 44 4.71 -3.88 16.08
CA ASN A 44 5.86 -3.31 15.37
C ASN A 44 5.86 -3.69 13.89
N ALA A 45 5.53 -4.95 13.57
CA ALA A 45 5.42 -5.40 12.18
C ALA A 45 4.33 -4.63 11.42
N GLU A 46 3.16 -4.41 12.02
CA GLU A 46 2.11 -3.59 11.42
C GLU A 46 2.52 -2.12 11.22
N GLN A 47 3.22 -1.51 12.18
CA GLN A 47 3.72 -0.14 12.04
C GLN A 47 4.74 -0.04 10.89
N VAL A 48 5.61 -1.03 10.75
CA VAL A 48 6.56 -1.11 9.64
C VAL A 48 5.83 -1.28 8.31
N GLN A 49 4.76 -2.08 8.27
CA GLN A 49 3.95 -2.28 7.06
C GLN A 49 3.24 -1.00 6.63
N ARG A 50 2.64 -0.26 7.56
CA ARG A 50 2.02 1.05 7.27
C ARG A 50 3.00 2.04 6.66
N LYS A 51 4.22 2.14 7.21
CA LYS A 51 5.27 3.01 6.65
C LYS A 51 5.67 2.60 5.22
N ARG A 52 5.70 1.29 4.94
CA ARG A 52 5.99 0.80 3.58
C ARG A 52 4.87 1.14 2.61
N GLU A 53 3.61 1.06 3.02
CA GLU A 53 2.47 1.48 2.19
C GLU A 53 2.57 2.97 1.83
N GLU A 54 2.86 3.83 2.81
CA GLU A 54 3.06 5.27 2.59
C GLU A 54 4.21 5.54 1.61
N GLU A 55 5.33 4.83 1.76
CA GLU A 55 6.50 4.97 0.89
C GLU A 55 6.22 4.46 -0.54
N ILE A 56 5.47 3.36 -0.68
CA ILE A 56 4.99 2.81 -1.95
C ILE A 56 4.13 3.86 -2.67
N ASP A 57 3.17 4.47 -1.98
CA ASP A 57 2.27 5.47 -2.57
C ASP A 57 3.04 6.73 -2.98
N ASN A 58 3.97 7.19 -2.14
CA ASN A 58 4.82 8.34 -2.49
C ASN A 58 5.66 8.06 -3.75
N LEU A 59 6.29 6.88 -3.83
CA LEU A 59 7.09 6.49 -5.01
C LEU A 59 6.22 6.37 -6.27
N LYS A 60 5.03 5.75 -6.17
CA LYS A 60 4.08 5.67 -7.29
C LYS A 60 3.72 7.06 -7.81
N ASN A 61 3.44 8.00 -6.92
CA ASN A 61 3.09 9.38 -7.30
C ASN A 61 4.25 10.11 -7.97
N ILE A 62 5.45 9.99 -7.41
CA ILE A 62 6.66 10.59 -7.97
C ILE A 62 6.98 10.03 -9.36
N ILE A 63 6.77 8.72 -9.58
CA ILE A 63 7.00 8.06 -10.87
C ILE A 63 5.95 8.51 -11.89
N ALA A 64 4.67 8.49 -11.52
CA ALA A 64 3.56 8.75 -12.45
C ALA A 64 3.44 10.23 -12.83
N TYR A 65 3.66 11.15 -11.88
CA TYR A 65 3.30 12.57 -12.05
C TYR A 65 4.50 13.52 -11.98
N GLY A 66 5.70 13.02 -11.67
CA GLY A 66 6.94 13.82 -11.69
C GLY A 66 7.02 14.92 -10.62
N GLU A 67 6.04 15.01 -9.71
CA GLU A 67 6.00 15.98 -8.63
C GLU A 67 5.66 15.32 -7.29
N HIS A 68 6.14 15.94 -6.20
CA HIS A 68 5.66 15.74 -4.83
C HIS A 68 4.30 16.44 -4.68
N ARG A 69 3.28 16.07 -5.47
CA ARG A 69 1.94 16.67 -5.34
C ARG A 69 1.12 15.90 -4.31
N ASN A 70 1.02 16.49 -3.13
CA ASN A 70 0.06 16.18 -2.09
C ASN A 70 -1.39 16.49 -2.56
N ASP A 71 -1.87 15.90 -3.65
CA ASP A 71 -3.29 15.94 -3.97
C ASP A 71 -3.97 14.76 -3.29
N GLU A 72 -4.36 14.99 -2.04
CA GLU A 72 -4.95 14.01 -1.13
C GLU A 72 -6.19 13.34 -1.73
N VAL A 73 -6.98 14.09 -2.48
CA VAL A 73 -8.21 13.61 -3.15
C VAL A 73 -7.88 12.64 -4.28
N ASP A 74 -6.93 13.01 -5.15
CA ASP A 74 -6.51 12.14 -6.26
C ASP A 74 -5.80 10.87 -5.76
N ASN A 75 -5.07 10.97 -4.66
CA ASN A 75 -4.46 9.81 -3.99
C ASN A 75 -5.50 8.87 -3.41
N LEU A 76 -6.51 9.40 -2.72
CA LEU A 76 -7.60 8.60 -2.17
C LEU A 76 -8.35 7.85 -3.28
N LYS A 77 -8.70 8.53 -4.38
CA LYS A 77 -9.36 7.91 -5.53
C LYS A 77 -8.55 6.76 -6.13
N ARG A 78 -7.25 6.97 -6.34
CA ARG A 78 -6.35 5.92 -6.85
C ARG A 78 -6.23 4.72 -5.91
N ASN A 79 -6.21 4.96 -4.61
CA ASN A 79 -6.09 3.90 -3.61
C ASN A 79 -7.38 3.09 -3.44
N LEU A 80 -8.54 3.73 -3.63
CA LEU A 80 -9.82 3.04 -3.76
C LEU A 80 -9.79 2.07 -4.94
N GLU A 81 -9.54 2.58 -6.14
CA GLU A 81 -9.54 1.80 -7.38
C GLU A 81 -8.55 0.61 -7.34
N TYR A 82 -7.33 0.84 -6.87
CA TYR A 82 -6.31 -0.22 -6.78
C TYR A 82 -6.72 -1.33 -5.82
N THR A 83 -7.21 -0.97 -4.62
CA THR A 83 -7.58 -1.97 -3.62
C THR A 83 -8.84 -2.72 -4.02
N GLU A 84 -9.81 -2.05 -4.67
CA GLU A 84 -10.98 -2.71 -5.23
C GLU A 84 -10.59 -3.75 -6.29
N GLY A 85 -9.64 -3.40 -7.17
CA GLY A 85 -9.02 -4.34 -8.10
C GLY A 85 -8.38 -5.53 -7.38
N TYR A 86 -7.58 -5.28 -6.34
CA TYR A 86 -6.95 -6.35 -5.56
C TYR A 86 -7.98 -7.28 -4.89
N LEU A 87 -9.00 -6.72 -4.24
CA LEU A 87 -10.09 -7.47 -3.61
C LEU A 87 -10.82 -8.35 -4.63
N ASN A 88 -11.13 -7.81 -5.80
CA ASN A 88 -11.82 -8.56 -6.85
C ASN A 88 -11.07 -9.81 -7.30
N HIS A 89 -9.73 -9.79 -7.27
CA HIS A 89 -8.91 -10.92 -7.70
C HIS A 89 -8.53 -11.88 -6.57
N ASN A 90 -8.46 -11.40 -5.32
CA ASN A 90 -7.86 -12.15 -4.22
C ASN A 90 -8.85 -12.56 -3.11
N LYS A 91 -10.05 -11.96 -3.04
CA LYS A 91 -11.01 -12.20 -1.95
C LYS A 91 -11.30 -13.66 -1.63
N ASP A 92 -11.31 -14.52 -2.65
CA ASP A 92 -11.65 -15.94 -2.51
C ASP A 92 -10.50 -16.78 -1.91
N HIS A 93 -9.30 -16.19 -1.84
CA HIS A 93 -8.08 -16.79 -1.30
C HIS A 93 -7.57 -16.09 -0.03
N MET A 94 -8.20 -14.97 0.36
CA MET A 94 -7.87 -14.28 1.60
C MET A 94 -8.55 -14.95 2.79
N ASP A 95 -7.88 -14.93 3.93
CA ASP A 95 -8.54 -15.26 5.19
C ASP A 95 -9.60 -14.19 5.53
N ARG A 96 -10.51 -14.58 6.41
CA ARG A 96 -11.70 -13.78 6.72
C ARG A 96 -11.34 -12.47 7.41
N GLU A 97 -10.30 -12.45 8.24
CA GLU A 97 -9.90 -11.28 9.00
C GLU A 97 -9.23 -10.25 8.08
N THR A 98 -8.29 -10.70 7.23
CA THR A 98 -7.65 -9.84 6.23
C THR A 98 -8.66 -9.27 5.24
N LEU A 99 -9.62 -10.07 4.79
CA LEU A 99 -10.70 -9.60 3.92
C LEU A 99 -11.53 -8.50 4.61
N GLN A 100 -11.93 -8.72 5.86
CA GLN A 100 -12.73 -7.78 6.62
C GLN A 100 -11.97 -6.45 6.84
N ASN A 101 -10.72 -6.53 7.28
CA ASN A 101 -9.87 -5.36 7.50
C ASN A 101 -9.66 -4.56 6.21
N THR A 102 -9.47 -5.24 5.08
CA THR A 102 -9.30 -4.60 3.77
C THR A 102 -10.57 -3.88 3.32
N ILE A 103 -11.75 -4.47 3.56
CA ILE A 103 -13.06 -3.84 3.28
C ILE A 103 -13.26 -2.62 4.17
N GLU A 104 -12.95 -2.70 5.47
CA GLU A 104 -13.07 -1.57 6.39
C GLU A 104 -12.15 -0.42 6.00
N LYS A 105 -10.91 -0.73 5.61
CA LYS A 105 -9.96 0.26 5.10
C LYS A 105 -10.44 0.92 3.81
N GLN A 106 -11.13 0.18 2.93
CA GLN A 106 -11.78 0.77 1.75
C GLN A 106 -12.88 1.74 2.15
N LYS A 107 -13.77 1.33 3.05
CA LYS A 107 -14.86 2.18 3.53
C LYS A 107 -14.36 3.48 4.15
N HIS A 108 -13.31 3.44 4.98
CA HIS A 108 -12.75 4.66 5.57
C HIS A 108 -12.17 5.62 4.52
N ARG A 109 -11.59 5.09 3.43
CA ARG A 109 -11.09 5.91 2.32
C ARG A 109 -12.22 6.56 1.53
N GLU A 110 -13.35 5.86 1.36
CA GLU A 110 -14.57 6.42 0.77
C GLU A 110 -15.12 7.56 1.64
N GLU A 111 -15.25 7.33 2.95
CA GLU A 111 -15.69 8.35 3.91
C GLU A 111 -14.76 9.58 3.93
N GLN A 112 -13.44 9.36 3.85
CA GLN A 112 -12.47 10.45 3.77
C GLN A 112 -12.60 11.23 2.46
N LEU A 113 -12.80 10.53 1.33
CA LEU A 113 -13.00 11.17 0.04
C LEU A 113 -14.29 12.02 0.01
N ASP A 114 -15.39 11.50 0.55
CA ASP A 114 -16.66 12.23 0.70
C ASP A 114 -16.51 13.45 1.61
N SER A 115 -15.64 13.40 2.62
CA SER A 115 -15.39 14.56 3.49
C SER A 115 -14.58 15.67 2.81
N LEU A 116 -13.88 15.34 1.71
CA LEU A 116 -13.00 16.24 0.96
C LEU A 116 -13.64 16.76 -0.35
N THR A 117 -14.82 16.28 -0.73
CA THR A 117 -15.52 16.63 -1.99
C THR A 117 -16.91 17.19 -1.77
#